data_AF-A0A1B7UF03-F1
#
_entry.id   AF-A0A1B7UF03-F1
#
_cell.length_a   1.000
_cell.length_b   1.000
_cell.length_c   1.000
_cell.angle_alpha   90.00
_cell.angle_beta   90.00
_cell.angle_gamma   90.00
#
_symmetry.space_group_name_H-M   'P 1'
#
loop_
_entity.id
_entity.type
_entity.pdbx_description
1 polymer ?
#
loop_
_entity_poly.entity_id
_entity_poly.type
_entity_poly.pdbx_seq_one_letter_code
_entity_poly.pdbx_strand_id
1 'polypeptide(L)' 'MSDASAIGCVGTLTVATRGDRGAGEVLVTVCGAKETFLAWSKEPLPKGSTVLVTQIRGARAVFVDPWEHFYNGES' A
#
# COMPACT_ATOMS: atom_id res chain seq x y z
N MET A 1 12.65 -12.71 4.28
CA MET A 1 11.40 -12.16 4.84
C MET A 1 10.24 -12.71 4.04
N SER A 2 9.10 -12.97 4.68
CA SER A 2 7.88 -13.37 3.98
C SER A 2 7.10 -12.13 3.56
N ASP A 3 6.31 -12.22 2.49
CA ASP A 3 5.42 -11.14 2.04
C ASP A 3 4.46 -10.72 3.16
N ALA A 4 4.08 -11.66 4.04
CA ALA A 4 3.22 -11.41 5.19
C ALA A 4 3.78 -10.34 6.16
N SER A 5 5.09 -10.12 6.18
CA SER A 5 5.71 -9.04 6.98
C SER A 5 5.33 -7.64 6.50
N ALA A 6 4.75 -7.50 5.30
CA ALA A 6 4.26 -6.22 4.79
C ALA A 6 2.87 -5.84 5.36
N ILE A 7 2.08 -6.79 5.87
CA ILE A 7 0.76 -6.48 6.44
C ILE A 7 0.94 -5.52 7.63
N GLY A 8 0.15 -4.44 7.64
CA GLY A 8 0.21 -3.40 8.67
C GLY A 8 1.26 -2.32 8.41
N CYS A 9 2.11 -2.48 7.38
CA CYS A 9 3.05 -1.44 7.01
C CYS A 9 2.37 -0.37 6.15
N VAL A 10 2.75 0.89 6.39
CA VAL A 10 2.39 2.02 5.55
C VAL A 10 3.41 2.16 4.43
N GLY A 11 2.94 2.43 3.22
CA GLY A 11 3.76 2.64 2.04
C GLY A 11 3.25 3.78 1.17
N THR A 12 3.95 4.02 0.07
CA THR A 12 3.59 5.04 -0.92
C THR A 12 3.45 4.40 -2.29
N LEU A 13 2.37 4.72 -3.01
CA LEU A 13 2.19 4.27 -4.38
C LEU A 13 3.22 4.90 -5.32
N THR A 14 4.05 4.08 -5.97
CA THR A 14 4.99 4.49 -7.02
C THR A 14 4.32 4.46 -8.40
N VAL A 15 3.29 3.62 -8.57
CA VAL A 15 2.40 3.55 -9.73
C VAL A 15 0.95 3.53 -9.24
N ALA A 16 0.10 4.35 -9.86
CA ALA A 16 -1.32 4.43 -9.54
C ALA A 16 -2.02 3.07 -9.67
N THR A 17 -2.93 2.76 -8.75
CA THR A 17 -3.83 1.61 -8.89
C THR A 17 -5.01 1.98 -9.79
N ARG A 18 -5.69 0.98 -10.34
CA ARG A 18 -6.88 1.17 -11.19
C ARG A 18 -8.14 0.60 -10.55
N GLY A 19 -8.13 0.46 -9.22
CA GLY A 19 -9.12 -0.31 -8.48
C GLY A 19 -9.06 -1.79 -8.87
N ASP A 20 -10.22 -2.42 -8.92
CA ASP A 20 -10.41 -3.79 -9.39
C ASP A 20 -9.98 -4.01 -10.85
N ARG A 21 -9.78 -2.94 -11.62
CA ARG A 21 -9.38 -3.00 -13.04
C ARG A 21 -7.88 -3.16 -13.26
N GLY A 22 -7.05 -3.07 -12.22
CA GLY A 22 -5.62 -3.39 -12.35
C GLY A 22 -4.71 -2.86 -11.26
N ALA A 23 -3.60 -3.56 -11.07
CA ALA A 23 -2.60 -3.26 -10.07
C ALA A 23 -1.84 -1.96 -10.34
N GLY A 24 -1.52 -1.24 -9.26
CA GLY A 24 -0.43 -0.30 -9.20
C GLY A 24 0.83 -0.94 -8.61
N GLU A 25 1.69 -0.11 -8.05
CA GLU A 25 2.89 -0.54 -7.33
C GLU A 25 3.03 0.31 -6.07
N VAL A 26 3.37 -0.33 -4.95
CA VAL A 26 3.61 0.31 -3.67
C VAL A 26 5.05 0.05 -3.21
N LEU A 27 5.71 1.08 -2.70
CA LEU A 27 6.98 0.98 -1.98
C LEU A 27 6.70 0.99 -0.48
N VAL A 28 7.11 -0.07 0.22
CA VAL A 28 6.86 -0.29 1.65
C VAL A 28 8.19 -0.44 2.37
N THR A 29 8.28 0.05 3.62
CA THR A 29 9.42 -0.24 4.48
C THR A 29 9.07 -1.39 5.43
N VAL A 30 9.72 -2.53 5.29
CA VAL A 30 9.55 -3.73 6.13
C VAL A 30 10.84 -3.96 6.90
N CYS A 31 10.78 -3.85 8.24
CA CYS A 31 11.95 -4.03 9.12
C CYS A 31 13.20 -3.23 8.69
N GLY A 32 13.01 -1.99 8.21
CA GLY A 32 14.09 -1.11 7.76
C GLY A 32 14.58 -1.33 6.33
N ALA A 33 14.10 -2.36 5.63
CA ALA A 33 14.35 -2.57 4.21
C ALA A 33 13.19 -2.02 3.36
N LYS A 34 13.50 -1.44 2.20
CA LYS A 34 12.50 -1.00 1.24
C LYS A 34 12.18 -2.13 0.26
N GLU A 35 10.91 -2.45 0.11
CA GLU A 35 10.42 -3.48 -0.82
C GLU A 35 9.28 -2.92 -1.68
N THR A 36 9.21 -3.35 -2.94
CA THR A 36 8.11 -3.05 -3.85
C THR A 36 7.14 -4.22 -3.98
N PHE A 37 5.85 -3.91 -4.02
CA PHE A 37 4.77 -4.88 -4.22
C PHE A 37 3.77 -4.38 -5.26
N LEU A 38 3.14 -5.32 -6.00
CA LEU A 38 1.98 -5.01 -6.81
C LEU A 38 0.80 -4.65 -5.90
N ALA A 39 0.24 -3.46 -6.08
CA ALA A 39 -0.79 -2.93 -5.19
C ALA A 39 -2.18 -3.02 -5.83
N TRP A 40 -3.12 -3.60 -5.11
CA TRP A 40 -4.54 -3.60 -5.46
C TRP A 40 -5.31 -2.80 -4.44
N SER A 41 -6.27 -2.01 -4.89
CA SER A 41 -7.17 -1.24 -4.03
C SER A 41 -8.59 -1.40 -4.54
N LYS A 42 -9.57 -1.14 -3.69
CA LYS A 42 -10.98 -1.16 -4.09
C LYS A 42 -11.32 -0.06 -5.10
N GLU A 43 -10.82 1.14 -4.85
CA GLU A 43 -11.00 2.31 -5.72
C GLU A 43 -9.66 2.72 -6.35
N PRO A 44 -9.64 3.36 -7.54
CA PRO A 44 -8.40 3.87 -8.12
C PRO A 44 -7.72 4.89 -7.21
N LEU A 45 -6.43 4.67 -6.93
CA LEU A 45 -5.62 5.56 -6.11
C LEU A 45 -4.46 6.14 -6.94
N PRO A 46 -4.24 7.46 -6.88
CA PRO A 46 -3.18 8.10 -7.65
C PRO A 46 -1.78 7.70 -7.13
N LYS A 47 -0.78 7.89 -8.00
CA LYS A 47 0.63 7.83 -7.59
C LYS A 47 0.89 8.85 -6.47
N GLY A 48 1.67 8.46 -5.47
CA GLY A 48 2.00 9.29 -4.33
C GLY A 48 1.04 9.14 -3.15
N SER A 49 -0.09 8.44 -3.30
CA SER A 49 -0.97 8.14 -2.16
C SER A 49 -0.23 7.33 -1.09
N THR A 50 -0.40 7.76 0.16
CA THR A 50 -0.04 6.99 1.34
C THR A 50 -1.09 5.92 1.57
N VAL A 51 -0.66 4.67 1.72
CA VAL A 51 -1.56 3.52 1.81
C VAL A 51 -1.11 2.55 2.90
N LEU A 52 -2.07 1.84 3.49
CA LEU A 52 -1.83 0.76 4.44
C LEU A 52 -1.95 -0.58 3.72
N VAL A 53 -0.97 -1.47 3.90
CA VAL A 53 -1.09 -2.85 3.43
C VAL A 53 -2.00 -3.62 4.37
N THR A 54 -3.15 -4.09 3.87
CA THR A 54 -4.16 -4.77 4.69
C THR A 54 -4.10 -6.29 4.55
N GLN A 55 -3.72 -6.80 3.37
CA GLN A 55 -3.71 -8.23 3.08
C GLN A 55 -2.66 -8.60 2.04
N ILE A 56 -2.24 -9.86 2.04
CA ILE A 56 -1.41 -10.44 0.96
C ILE A 56 -2.32 -11.16 -0.04
N ARG A 57 -2.09 -10.93 -1.33
CA ARG A 57 -2.78 -11.60 -2.44
C ARG A 57 -1.95 -12.74 -3.06
N GLY A 58 -0.68 -12.86 -2.67
CA GLY A 58 0.29 -13.82 -3.20
C GLY A 58 1.11 -13.23 -4.36
N ALA A 59 2.21 -13.90 -4.72
CA ALA A 59 3.09 -13.49 -5.83
C ALA A 59 3.53 -12.02 -5.79
N ARG A 60 4.00 -11.52 -4.63
CA ARG A 60 4.43 -10.13 -4.45
C ARG A 60 3.32 -9.09 -4.69
N ALA A 61 2.06 -9.49 -4.50
CA ALA A 61 0.90 -8.61 -4.56
C ALA A 61 0.22 -8.45 -3.21
N VAL A 62 -0.27 -7.24 -2.96
CA VAL A 62 -0.92 -6.80 -1.73
C VAL A 62 -2.23 -6.09 -2.02
N PHE A 63 -3.17 -6.15 -1.06
CA PHE A 63 -4.27 -5.21 -0.99
C PHE A 63 -3.86 -4.02 -0.12
N VAL A 64 -4.25 -2.83 -0.57
CA VAL A 64 -3.98 -1.58 0.11
C VAL A 64 -5.23 -0.72 0.18
N ASP A 65 -5.37 -0.04 1.32
CA ASP A 65 -6.39 0.99 1.53
C ASP A 65 -5.72 2.35 1.75
N PRO A 66 -6.38 3.46 1.38
CA PRO A 66 -5.88 4.80 1.69
C PRO A 66 -5.58 4.96 3.17
N TRP A 67 -4.41 5.51 3.47
CA TRP A 67 -4.00 5.80 4.84
C TRP A 67 -3.95 7.31 5.04
N GLU A 68 -5.11 7.86 5.43
CA GLU A 68 -5.23 9.26 5.83
C GLU A 68 -4.79 9.42 7.29
N HIS A 69 -3.85 10.33 7.55
CA HIS A 69 -3.55 10.72 8.92
C HIS A 69 -4.66 11.63 9.43
N PHE A 70 -5.47 11.15 10.37
CA PHE A 70 -6.33 12.02 11.16
C PHE A 70 -5.46 12.84 12.12
N TYR A 71 -4.96 13.98 11.66
CA TYR A 71 -4.62 15.08 12.58
C TYR A 71 -5.92 15.75 12.99
N ASN A 72 -6.54 15.27 14.07
CA ASN A 72 -7.54 16.05 14.79
C ASN A 72 -6.78 17.17 15.51
N GLY A 73 -6.49 18.25 14.78
CA GLY A 73 -5.92 19.47 15.33
C GLY A 73 -6.94 20.16 16.23
N GLU A 74 -7.09 19.68 17.46
CA GLU A 74 -7.46 20.56 18.56
C GLU A 74 -6.17 21.24 19.01
N SER A 75 -6.04 22.52 18.67
CA SER A 75 -5.15 23.49 19.32
C SER A 75 -5.99 24.42 20.17
#